data_AF-A0A7S1TZD2-F1
#
_entry.id   AF-A0A7S1TZD2-F1
#
_cell.length_a   1.000
_cell.length_b   1.000
_cell.length_c   1.000
_cell.angle_alpha   90.00
_cell.angle_beta   90.00
_cell.angle_gamma   90.00
#
_symmetry.space_group_name_H-M   'P 1'
#
loop_
_entity.id
_entity.type
_entity.pdbx_description
1 polymer ?
#
loop_
_entity_poly.entity_id
_entity_poly.type
_entity_poly.pdbx_seq_one_letter_code
_entity_poly.pdbx_strand_id
1 'polypeptide(L)'
;MPPLRLRLSLGLAALVFGAQLRCDVRANVVERLSAGVVGAMLGPASPLRPLLVKQAKQTMMNTAAAVGVDWNAAADGLRQRMDLSEGTLAEAAGGDAAWRERLPSYYSTAPFHAYDYGNLEWDAAIEQEIASKAVGARNYPSEGEGGEARFRALFAAQMRRLGAEAVVRDGATVVDIGCGVGVSTRELCRQFPQAQRIVGLDLSPHMIAVARALQSLARADGGGNGGGGGAQKE
;
A
#
# COMPACT_ATOMS: atom_id res chain seq x y z
N MET A 1 -35.19 -36.77 13.53
CA MET A 1 -34.83 -35.43 13.01
C MET A 1 -33.33 -35.28 13.05
N PRO A 2 -32.62 -35.07 11.92
CA PRO A 2 -31.18 -34.83 11.94
C PRO A 2 -30.90 -33.34 12.21
N PRO A 3 -29.75 -32.98 12.83
CA PRO A 3 -29.44 -31.59 13.09
C PRO A 3 -28.96 -30.88 11.82
N LEU A 4 -29.51 -29.69 11.58
CA LEU A 4 -29.14 -28.78 10.51
C LEU A 4 -27.68 -28.33 10.69
N ARG A 5 -26.77 -28.77 9.82
CA ARG A 5 -25.43 -28.17 9.70
C ARG A 5 -25.53 -26.92 8.84
N LEU A 6 -25.44 -25.74 9.47
CA LEU A 6 -25.35 -24.47 8.75
C LEU A 6 -23.97 -24.40 8.05
N ARG A 7 -23.94 -24.62 6.75
CA ARG A 7 -22.77 -24.30 5.91
C ARG A 7 -22.77 -22.79 5.67
N LEU A 8 -21.91 -22.05 6.36
CA LEU A 8 -21.52 -20.70 5.95
C LEU A 8 -20.61 -20.82 4.71
N SER A 9 -21.21 -20.90 3.53
CA SER A 9 -20.49 -20.87 2.25
C SER A 9 -20.32 -19.44 1.75
N LEU A 10 -19.05 -19.04 1.62
CA LEU A 10 -18.48 -18.10 0.63
C LEU A 10 -19.04 -16.66 0.43
N GLY A 11 -20.08 -16.23 1.12
CA GLY A 11 -20.65 -14.88 0.92
C GLY A 11 -19.84 -13.71 1.51
N LEU A 12 -19.15 -13.92 2.64
CA LEU A 12 -18.53 -12.82 3.39
C LEU A 12 -17.22 -12.31 2.75
N ALA A 13 -16.53 -13.15 1.98
CA ALA A 13 -15.28 -12.78 1.32
C ALA A 13 -15.49 -11.83 0.13
N ALA A 14 -16.65 -11.93 -0.55
CA ALA A 14 -16.98 -11.07 -1.68
C ALA A 14 -17.29 -9.62 -1.26
N LEU A 15 -17.86 -9.42 -0.06
CA LEU A 15 -18.27 -8.10 0.43
C LEU A 15 -17.08 -7.20 0.83
N VAL A 16 -15.94 -7.79 1.18
CA VAL A 16 -14.75 -7.04 1.64
C VAL A 16 -13.87 -6.60 0.45
N PHE A 17 -13.96 -7.24 -0.71
CA PHE A 17 -13.00 -7.01 -1.80
C PHE A 17 -13.55 -7.00 -3.23
N GLY A 18 -14.87 -7.07 -3.44
CA GLY A 18 -15.47 -7.08 -4.78
C GLY A 18 -16.51 -5.97 -4.98
N ALA A 19 -16.06 -4.75 -5.28
CA ALA A 19 -16.93 -3.72 -5.85
C ALA A 19 -16.35 -3.28 -7.20
N GLN A 20 -16.89 -3.86 -8.28
CA GLN A 20 -16.75 -3.27 -9.60
C GLN A 20 -17.35 -1.86 -9.59
N LEU A 21 -16.54 -0.88 -10.00
CA LEU A 21 -16.92 0.52 -10.14
C LEU A 21 -18.07 0.67 -11.14
N ARG A 22 -19.28 0.86 -10.62
CA ARG A 22 -20.34 1.64 -11.28
C ARG A 22 -20.77 2.72 -10.29
N CYS A 23 -20.35 3.96 -10.55
CA CYS A 23 -20.88 5.12 -9.84
C CYS A 23 -22.34 5.32 -10.28
N ASP A 24 -23.27 4.94 -9.41
CA ASP A 24 -24.65 5.39 -9.48
C ASP A 24 -24.96 6.09 -8.14
N VAL A 25 -25.05 7.43 -8.18
CA VAL A 25 -25.22 8.27 -6.99
C VAL A 25 -26.70 8.30 -6.60
N ARG A 26 -27.19 7.15 -6.11
CA ARG A 26 -28.43 7.04 -5.34
C ARG A 26 -28.20 6.02 -4.22
N ALA A 27 -27.70 6.50 -3.09
CA ALA A 27 -27.44 5.67 -1.92
C ALA A 27 -28.74 4.99 -1.46
N ASN A 28 -28.88 3.71 -1.76
CA ASN A 28 -30.07 2.92 -1.44
C ASN A 28 -30.09 2.59 0.07
N VAL A 29 -31.28 2.47 0.66
CA VAL A 29 -31.44 2.07 2.09
C VAL A 29 -30.70 0.76 2.41
N VAL A 30 -30.60 -0.14 1.43
CA VAL A 30 -29.81 -1.38 1.49
C VAL A 30 -28.32 -1.13 1.67
N GLU A 31 -27.77 -0.11 1.02
CA GLU A 31 -26.35 0.26 1.11
C GLU A 31 -26.02 0.78 2.52
N ARG A 32 -26.91 1.61 3.08
CA ARG A 32 -26.79 2.09 4.48
C ARG A 32 -26.91 0.97 5.51
N LEU A 33 -27.82 0.02 5.32
CA LEU A 33 -27.95 -1.15 6.19
C LEU A 33 -26.73 -2.08 6.07
N SER A 34 -26.21 -2.28 4.86
CA SER A 34 -24.99 -3.07 4.63
C SER A 34 -23.75 -2.41 5.25
N ALA A 35 -23.62 -1.08 5.15
CA ALA A 35 -22.55 -0.33 5.80
C ALA A 35 -22.66 -0.40 7.34
N GLY A 36 -23.87 -0.39 7.90
CA GLY A 36 -24.09 -0.56 9.34
C GLY A 36 -23.70 -1.94 9.85
N VAL A 37 -24.03 -3.01 9.12
CA VAL A 37 -23.64 -4.39 9.48
C VAL A 37 -22.14 -4.62 9.32
N VAL A 38 -21.54 -4.12 8.23
CA VAL A 38 -20.09 -4.17 8.01
C VAL A 38 -19.37 -3.35 9.09
N GLY A 39 -19.88 -2.18 9.45
CA GLY A 39 -19.37 -1.36 10.54
C GLY A 39 -19.49 -2.03 11.91
N ALA A 40 -20.55 -2.78 12.18
CA ALA A 40 -20.69 -3.54 13.42
C ALA A 40 -19.74 -4.76 13.49
N MET A 41 -19.40 -5.37 12.36
CA MET A 41 -18.50 -6.52 12.28
C MET A 41 -17.02 -6.15 12.20
N LEU A 42 -16.68 -5.06 11.51
CA LEU A 42 -15.30 -4.66 11.21
C LEU A 42 -14.91 -3.31 11.84
N GLY A 43 -15.86 -2.59 12.43
CA GLY A 43 -15.61 -1.29 13.03
C GLY A 43 -14.66 -1.38 14.23
N PRO A 44 -14.10 -0.22 14.64
CA PRO A 44 -13.08 -0.16 15.71
C PRO A 44 -13.57 -0.77 17.03
N ALA A 45 -14.86 -0.63 17.33
CA ALA A 45 -15.49 -1.14 18.55
C ALA A 45 -15.96 -2.61 18.46
N SER A 46 -15.73 -3.30 17.34
CA SER A 46 -16.21 -4.67 17.17
C SER A 46 -15.32 -5.68 17.93
N PRO A 47 -15.90 -6.54 18.80
CA PRO A 47 -15.13 -7.58 19.48
C PRO A 47 -14.60 -8.66 18.53
N LEU A 48 -15.13 -8.73 17.30
CA LEU A 48 -14.67 -9.65 16.26
C LEU A 48 -13.49 -9.10 15.46
N ARG A 49 -13.22 -7.79 15.53
CA ARG A 49 -12.17 -7.12 14.75
C ARG A 49 -10.82 -7.82 14.87
N PRO A 50 -10.29 -8.17 16.07
CA PRO A 50 -8.97 -8.80 16.16
C PRO A 50 -8.90 -10.16 15.44
N LEU A 51 -9.96 -10.95 15.52
CA LEU A 51 -10.03 -12.26 14.83
C LEU A 51 -10.12 -12.10 13.32
N LEU A 52 -10.96 -11.17 12.84
CA LEU A 52 -11.15 -10.91 11.41
C LEU A 52 -9.89 -10.31 10.79
N VAL A 53 -9.23 -9.39 11.48
CA VAL A 53 -7.94 -8.82 11.09
C VAL A 53 -6.85 -9.90 11.01
N LYS A 54 -6.76 -10.77 12.03
CA LYS A 54 -5.79 -11.88 12.02
C LYS A 54 -6.03 -12.82 10.85
N GLN A 55 -7.28 -13.18 10.59
CA GLN A 55 -7.65 -14.05 9.46
C GLN A 55 -7.35 -13.40 8.10
N ALA A 56 -7.62 -12.09 7.98
CA ALA A 56 -7.30 -11.33 6.77
C ALA A 56 -5.78 -11.28 6.52
N LYS A 57 -4.98 -10.98 7.56
CA LYS A 57 -3.51 -11.00 7.48
C LYS A 57 -2.99 -12.37 7.08
N GLN A 58 -3.49 -13.45 7.70
CA GLN A 58 -3.09 -14.81 7.33
C GLN A 58 -3.41 -15.15 5.87
N THR A 59 -4.56 -14.69 5.36
CA THR A 59 -4.93 -14.90 3.94
C THR A 59 -3.97 -14.18 3.00
N MET A 60 -3.57 -12.95 3.34
CA MET A 60 -2.57 -12.19 2.59
C MET A 60 -1.20 -12.88 2.60
N MET A 61 -0.75 -13.35 3.76
CA MET A 61 0.50 -14.10 3.90
C MET A 61 0.49 -15.40 3.08
N ASN A 62 -0.62 -16.14 3.10
CA ASN A 62 -0.77 -17.36 2.29
C ASN A 62 -0.73 -17.04 0.78
N THR A 63 -1.31 -15.91 0.37
CA THR A 63 -1.29 -15.46 -1.03
C THR A 63 0.12 -15.09 -1.46
N ALA A 64 0.87 -14.37 -0.61
CA ALA A 64 2.28 -14.07 -0.85
C ALA A 64 3.12 -15.35 -0.98
N ALA A 65 2.95 -16.29 -0.06
CA ALA A 65 3.68 -17.57 -0.06
C ALA A 65 3.38 -18.42 -1.31
N ALA A 66 2.13 -18.39 -1.81
CA ALA A 66 1.74 -19.11 -3.03
C ALA A 66 2.47 -18.60 -4.29
N VAL A 67 3.02 -17.38 -4.24
CA VAL A 67 3.88 -16.80 -5.27
C VAL A 67 5.31 -16.62 -4.78
N GLY A 68 5.81 -17.49 -3.90
CA GLY A 68 7.24 -17.48 -3.52
C GLY A 68 7.70 -16.33 -2.63
N VAL A 69 6.79 -15.45 -2.17
CA VAL A 69 7.13 -14.35 -1.28
C VAL A 69 6.97 -14.78 0.18
N ASP A 70 8.09 -15.03 0.87
CA ASP A 70 8.09 -15.22 2.32
C ASP A 70 7.89 -13.87 3.03
N TRP A 71 6.68 -13.69 3.56
CA TRP A 71 6.28 -12.45 4.22
C TRP A 71 7.15 -12.09 5.43
N ASN A 72 7.41 -13.07 6.30
CA ASN A 72 8.12 -12.80 7.55
C ASN A 72 9.60 -12.56 7.27
N ALA A 73 10.22 -13.40 6.43
CA ALA A 73 11.62 -13.22 6.07
C ALA A 73 11.87 -11.89 5.36
N ALA A 74 10.95 -11.47 4.47
CA ALA A 74 11.06 -10.17 3.78
C ALA A 74 10.92 -9.00 4.75
N ALA A 75 9.94 -9.05 5.67
CA ALA A 75 9.73 -8.01 6.66
C ALA A 75 10.90 -7.91 7.65
N ASP A 76 11.37 -9.04 8.16
CA ASP A 76 12.50 -9.10 9.10
C ASP A 76 13.82 -8.66 8.45
N GLY A 77 14.04 -9.05 7.19
CA GLY A 77 15.20 -8.59 6.42
C GLY A 77 15.22 -7.06 6.25
N LEU A 78 14.05 -6.43 6.10
CA LEU A 78 13.96 -4.97 6.04
C LEU A 78 14.18 -4.34 7.43
N ARG A 79 13.52 -4.88 8.48
CA ARG A 79 13.71 -4.43 9.88
C ARG A 79 15.18 -4.42 10.29
N GLN A 80 15.93 -5.47 9.94
CA GLN A 80 17.35 -5.60 10.30
C GLN A 80 18.27 -4.59 9.60
N ARG A 81 17.84 -4.02 8.47
CA ARG A 81 18.62 -3.05 7.69
C ARG A 81 18.24 -1.60 7.95
N MET A 82 17.25 -1.36 8.82
CA MET A 82 16.73 -0.03 9.10
C MET A 82 16.99 0.35 10.56
N ASP A 83 17.25 1.63 10.78
CA ASP A 83 17.09 2.23 12.09
C ASP A 83 15.59 2.55 12.31
N LEU A 84 14.98 1.92 13.30
CA LEU A 84 13.55 2.07 13.63
C LEU A 84 13.34 3.06 14.78
N SER A 85 14.15 4.11 14.83
CA SER A 85 14.13 5.12 15.89
C SER A 85 13.20 6.29 15.59
N GLU A 86 12.86 7.04 16.64
CA GLU A 86 12.21 8.36 16.51
C GLU A 86 13.05 9.37 15.73
N GLY A 87 14.38 9.24 15.77
CA GLY A 87 15.28 10.09 14.98
C GLY A 87 15.04 9.91 13.48
N THR A 88 14.97 8.65 13.03
CA THR A 88 14.63 8.33 11.63
C THR A 88 13.26 8.87 11.23
N LEU A 89 12.26 8.83 12.12
CA LEU A 89 10.94 9.41 11.85
C LEU A 89 10.97 10.94 11.77
N ALA A 90 11.72 11.62 12.65
CA ALA A 90 11.89 13.08 12.59
C ALA A 90 12.57 13.50 11.28
N GLU A 91 13.60 12.78 10.84
CA GLU A 91 14.25 13.01 9.54
C GLU A 91 13.31 12.75 8.35
N ALA A 92 12.49 11.70 8.43
CA ALA A 92 11.47 11.42 7.43
C ALA A 92 10.37 12.50 7.37
N ALA A 93 10.08 13.13 8.51
CA ALA A 93 9.20 14.29 8.60
C ALA A 93 9.86 15.64 8.21
N GLY A 94 11.08 15.61 7.67
CA GLY A 94 11.79 16.83 7.24
C GLY A 94 12.44 17.60 8.39
N GLY A 95 12.84 16.91 9.46
CA GLY A 95 13.42 17.52 10.66
C GLY A 95 12.39 18.09 11.63
N ASP A 96 11.11 17.81 11.38
CA ASP A 96 10.01 18.30 12.18
C ASP A 96 9.79 17.41 13.43
N ALA A 97 10.24 17.87 14.60
CA ALA A 97 10.01 17.15 15.86
C ALA A 97 8.54 17.14 16.32
N ALA A 98 7.68 18.01 15.77
CA ALA A 98 6.27 18.16 16.12
C ALA A 98 5.33 17.68 14.98
N TRP A 99 5.80 16.72 14.17
CA TRP A 99 5.05 16.19 13.03
C TRP A 99 3.75 15.52 13.47
N ARG A 100 3.73 14.89 14.65
CA ARG A 100 2.56 14.18 15.20
C ARG A 100 1.41 15.13 15.48
N GLU A 101 1.71 16.28 16.06
CA GLU A 101 0.73 17.32 16.41
C GLU A 101 0.17 18.02 15.17
N ARG A 102 0.91 18.00 14.06
CA ARG A 102 0.49 18.58 12.78
C ARG A 102 -0.35 17.64 11.93
N LEU A 103 -0.46 16.37 12.30
CA LEU A 103 -1.29 15.44 11.56
C LEU A 103 -2.78 15.79 11.72
N PRO A 104 -3.55 15.76 10.61
CA PRO A 104 -4.99 15.85 10.71
C PRO A 104 -5.55 14.75 11.63
N SER A 105 -6.52 15.10 12.47
CA SER A 105 -7.12 14.15 13.43
C SER A 105 -7.70 12.90 12.75
N TYR A 106 -8.19 13.02 11.52
CA TYR A 106 -8.69 11.87 10.75
C TYR A 106 -7.59 10.86 10.41
N TYR A 107 -6.34 11.30 10.27
CA TYR A 107 -5.22 10.43 9.90
C TYR A 107 -4.63 9.73 11.12
N SER A 108 -4.61 10.40 12.28
CA SER A 108 -4.03 9.87 13.52
C SER A 108 -4.95 8.94 14.31
N THR A 109 -6.27 8.99 14.07
CA THR A 109 -7.26 8.24 14.86
C THR A 109 -7.98 7.14 14.07
N ALA A 110 -7.82 7.08 12.75
CA ALA A 110 -8.47 6.07 11.93
C ALA A 110 -7.67 4.75 11.97
N PRO A 111 -8.23 3.64 12.47
CA PRO A 111 -7.63 2.34 12.26
C PRO A 111 -7.68 2.04 10.76
N PHE A 112 -6.50 1.84 10.17
CA PHE A 112 -6.37 1.52 8.75
C PHE A 112 -5.85 0.08 8.62
N HIS A 113 -6.53 -0.73 7.81
CA HIS A 113 -6.20 -2.15 7.60
C HIS A 113 -6.10 -2.98 8.90
N ALA A 114 -5.04 -3.78 9.00
CA ALA A 114 -4.77 -4.78 10.03
C ALA A 114 -3.90 -4.25 11.18
N TYR A 115 -3.64 -2.95 11.20
CA TYR A 115 -2.66 -2.27 12.03
C TYR A 115 -3.37 -1.39 13.08
N ASP A 116 -2.82 -1.32 14.28
CA ASP A 116 -3.47 -0.66 15.42
C ASP A 116 -3.40 0.87 15.33
N TYR A 117 -2.33 1.39 14.73
CA TYR A 117 -2.07 2.81 14.46
C TYR A 117 -2.12 3.13 12.96
N GLY A 118 -2.68 2.24 12.15
CA GLY A 118 -2.83 2.43 10.71
C GLY A 118 -1.48 2.63 10.03
N ASN A 119 -1.31 3.74 9.29
CA ASN A 119 -0.04 4.02 8.60
C ASN A 119 1.03 4.62 9.52
N LEU A 120 0.73 4.87 10.79
CA LEU A 120 1.62 5.52 11.77
C LEU A 120 2.37 4.52 12.65
N GLU A 121 2.73 3.37 12.08
CA GLU A 121 3.56 2.36 12.74
C GLU A 121 4.51 1.67 11.76
N TRP A 122 5.60 1.12 12.29
CA TRP A 122 6.64 0.46 11.50
C TRP A 122 6.15 -0.78 10.78
N ASP A 123 5.34 -1.61 11.42
CA ASP A 123 4.85 -2.86 10.82
C ASP A 123 4.01 -2.58 9.57
N ALA A 124 3.15 -1.56 9.62
CA ALA A 124 2.37 -1.13 8.47
C ALA A 124 3.24 -0.68 7.29
N ALA A 125 4.28 0.10 7.56
CA ALA A 125 5.19 0.59 6.54
C ALA A 125 6.06 -0.54 5.96
N ILE A 126 6.70 -1.34 6.81
CA ILE A 126 7.60 -2.43 6.40
C ILE A 126 6.87 -3.48 5.58
N GLU A 127 5.63 -3.79 5.95
CA GLU A 127 4.85 -4.82 5.26
C GLU A 127 4.11 -4.29 4.03
N GLN A 128 4.08 -2.96 3.77
CA GLN A 128 3.25 -2.38 2.70
C GLN A 128 3.60 -2.93 1.30
N GLU A 129 4.88 -3.01 0.94
CA GLU A 129 5.29 -3.52 -0.38
C GLU A 129 5.03 -5.03 -0.51
N ILE A 130 5.19 -5.78 0.59
CA ILE A 130 4.89 -7.22 0.66
C ILE A 130 3.38 -7.45 0.46
N ALA A 131 2.56 -6.66 1.16
CA ALA A 131 1.11 -6.67 1.01
C ALA A 131 0.69 -6.34 -0.42
N SER A 132 1.34 -5.37 -1.06
CA SER A 132 1.07 -5.03 -2.46
C SER A 132 1.33 -6.22 -3.38
N LYS A 133 2.46 -6.93 -3.22
CA LYS A 133 2.75 -8.16 -3.98
C LYS A 133 1.66 -9.22 -3.84
N ALA A 134 1.15 -9.43 -2.62
CA ALA A 134 0.03 -10.35 -2.39
C ALA A 134 -1.28 -9.87 -3.08
N VAL A 135 -1.58 -8.57 -3.06
CA VAL A 135 -2.73 -8.01 -3.78
C VAL A 135 -2.58 -8.21 -5.30
N GLY A 136 -1.39 -7.93 -5.84
CA GLY A 136 -1.07 -8.14 -7.24
C GLY A 136 -1.27 -9.59 -7.67
N ALA A 137 -0.70 -10.54 -6.93
CA ALA A 137 -0.87 -11.98 -7.17
C ALA A 137 -2.33 -12.42 -7.12
N ARG A 138 -3.12 -11.89 -6.18
CA ARG A 138 -4.55 -12.20 -6.07
C ARG A 138 -5.36 -11.68 -7.26
N ASN A 139 -5.10 -10.44 -7.69
CA ASN A 139 -5.86 -9.80 -8.76
C ASN A 139 -5.44 -10.30 -10.15
N TYR A 140 -4.19 -10.74 -10.30
CA TYR A 140 -3.62 -11.25 -11.54
C TYR A 140 -2.97 -12.63 -11.33
N PRO A 141 -3.76 -13.68 -11.03
CA PRO A 141 -3.23 -14.99 -10.68
C PRO A 141 -2.41 -15.64 -11.79
N SER A 142 -2.67 -15.30 -13.06
CA SER A 142 -1.87 -15.76 -14.20
C SER A 142 -0.47 -15.17 -14.28
N GLU A 143 -0.21 -14.07 -13.56
CA GLU A 143 1.08 -13.37 -13.56
C GLU A 143 1.97 -13.79 -12.37
N GLY A 144 1.42 -14.52 -11.38
CA GLY A 144 2.17 -14.95 -10.18
C GLY A 144 2.83 -13.78 -9.46
N GLU A 145 4.15 -13.86 -9.24
CA GLU A 145 4.98 -12.78 -8.68
C GLU A 145 4.90 -11.47 -9.49
N GLY A 146 4.64 -11.57 -10.79
CA GLY A 146 4.50 -10.43 -11.70
C GLY A 146 3.18 -9.67 -11.53
N GLY A 147 2.25 -10.14 -10.72
CA GLY A 147 0.92 -9.52 -10.57
C GLY A 147 0.96 -8.07 -10.10
N GLU A 148 1.91 -7.70 -9.24
CA GLU A 148 2.10 -6.31 -8.82
C GLU A 148 2.59 -5.44 -9.98
N ALA A 149 3.57 -5.91 -10.75
CA ALA A 149 4.06 -5.19 -11.93
C ALA A 149 2.94 -5.01 -12.97
N ARG A 150 2.11 -6.05 -13.18
CA ARG A 150 0.93 -5.97 -14.05
C ARG A 150 -0.06 -4.91 -13.56
N PHE A 151 -0.35 -4.89 -12.26
CA PHE A 151 -1.25 -3.90 -11.66
C PHE A 151 -0.77 -2.47 -11.91
N ARG A 152 0.53 -2.21 -11.68
CA ARG A 152 1.15 -0.90 -11.89
C ARG A 152 1.20 -0.49 -13.36
N ALA A 153 1.49 -1.43 -14.27
CA ALA A 153 1.48 -1.18 -15.71
C ALA A 153 0.09 -0.76 -16.21
N LEU A 154 -0.99 -1.34 -15.68
CA LEU A 154 -2.35 -0.94 -16.05
C LEU A 154 -2.70 0.46 -15.57
N PHE A 155 -2.24 0.85 -14.38
CA PHE A 155 -2.39 2.22 -13.89
C PHE A 155 -1.65 3.22 -14.80
N ALA A 156 -0.42 2.90 -15.21
CA ALA A 156 0.35 3.69 -16.17
C ALA A 156 -0.35 3.81 -17.53
N ALA A 157 -0.86 2.71 -18.07
CA ALA A 157 -1.61 2.71 -19.33
C ALA A 157 -2.86 3.60 -19.22
N GLN A 158 -3.57 3.54 -18.09
CA GLN A 158 -4.74 4.39 -17.85
C GLN A 158 -4.38 5.88 -17.73
N MET A 159 -3.26 6.23 -17.08
CA MET A 159 -2.76 7.62 -17.05
C MET A 159 -2.46 8.14 -18.46
N ARG A 160 -1.77 7.35 -19.29
CA ARG A 160 -1.49 7.72 -20.69
C ARG A 160 -2.77 7.93 -21.49
N ARG A 161 -3.75 7.03 -21.33
CA ARG A 161 -5.07 7.16 -21.97
C ARG A 161 -5.81 8.45 -21.57
N LEU A 162 -5.60 8.93 -20.34
CA LEU A 162 -6.15 10.21 -19.86
C LEU A 162 -5.34 11.44 -20.29
N GLY A 163 -4.29 11.26 -21.10
CA GLY A 163 -3.48 12.35 -21.65
C GLY A 163 -2.26 12.71 -20.81
N ALA A 164 -1.76 11.82 -19.94
CA ALA A 164 -0.56 12.08 -19.15
C ALA A 164 0.65 12.50 -20.01
N GLU A 165 0.79 11.97 -21.23
CA GLU A 165 1.88 12.32 -22.16
C GLU A 165 1.82 13.77 -22.64
N ALA A 166 0.63 14.40 -22.64
CA ALA A 166 0.48 15.81 -23.02
C ALA A 166 0.92 16.77 -21.89
N VAL A 167 0.94 16.30 -20.64
CA VAL A 167 1.25 17.12 -19.46
C VAL A 167 2.64 16.81 -18.87
N VAL A 168 3.08 15.56 -18.91
CA VAL A 168 4.40 15.13 -18.42
C VAL A 168 5.42 15.21 -19.53
N ARG A 169 5.86 16.44 -19.82
CA ARG A 169 6.90 16.79 -20.80
C ARG A 169 8.22 17.18 -20.13
N ASP A 170 9.25 17.44 -20.91
CA ASP A 170 10.52 17.98 -20.41
C ASP A 170 10.29 19.21 -19.52
N GLY A 171 10.92 19.21 -18.35
CA GLY A 171 10.71 20.25 -17.32
C GLY A 171 9.52 20.01 -16.39
N ALA A 172 8.71 18.96 -16.59
CA ALA A 172 7.59 18.69 -15.71
C ALA A 172 8.04 18.18 -14.33
N THR A 173 7.34 18.64 -13.29
CA THR A 173 7.40 18.05 -11.95
C THR A 173 6.13 17.26 -11.69
N VAL A 174 6.28 15.97 -11.36
CA VAL A 174 5.18 15.07 -11.00
C VAL A 174 5.20 14.85 -9.49
N VAL A 175 4.04 14.94 -8.85
CA VAL A 175 3.89 14.73 -7.40
C VAL A 175 2.92 13.57 -7.16
N ASP A 176 3.40 12.53 -6.47
CA ASP A 176 2.65 11.36 -6.04
C ASP A 176 2.18 11.54 -4.60
N ILE A 177 0.90 11.88 -4.42
CA ILE A 177 0.31 12.20 -3.12
C ILE A 177 -0.25 10.91 -2.49
N GLY A 178 0.19 10.60 -1.28
CA GLY A 178 -0.08 9.32 -0.63
C GLY A 178 0.78 8.21 -1.21
N CYS A 179 2.07 8.47 -1.43
CA CYS A 179 2.97 7.54 -2.09
C CYS A 179 3.23 6.25 -1.29
N GLY A 180 2.88 6.22 0.00
CA GLY A 180 3.24 5.15 0.93
C GLY A 180 4.75 4.90 0.89
N VAL A 181 5.14 3.63 0.84
CA VAL A 181 6.55 3.23 0.69
C VAL A 181 7.15 3.42 -0.71
N GLY A 182 6.50 4.22 -1.56
CA GLY A 182 7.04 4.70 -2.83
C GLY A 182 6.99 3.71 -3.99
N VAL A 183 6.18 2.65 -3.92
CA VAL A 183 6.02 1.69 -5.03
C VAL A 183 5.52 2.40 -6.30
N SER A 184 4.47 3.22 -6.17
CA SER A 184 3.92 4.03 -7.27
C SER A 184 4.90 5.09 -7.75
N THR A 185 5.60 5.77 -6.83
CA THR A 185 6.60 6.79 -7.20
C THR A 185 7.74 6.20 -8.02
N ARG A 186 8.24 5.01 -7.64
CA ARG A 186 9.26 4.29 -8.42
C ARG A 186 8.73 3.89 -9.80
N GLU A 187 7.46 3.50 -9.90
CA GLU A 187 6.84 3.22 -11.20
C GLU A 187 6.72 4.47 -12.05
N LEU A 188 6.26 5.59 -11.49
CA LEU A 188 6.18 6.88 -12.20
C LEU A 188 7.55 7.28 -12.76
N CYS A 189 8.65 7.01 -12.03
CA CYS A 189 10.01 7.23 -12.51
C CYS A 189 10.37 6.39 -13.75
N ARG A 190 9.88 5.14 -13.83
CA ARG A 190 10.09 4.29 -15.01
C ARG A 190 9.21 4.70 -16.18
N GLN A 191 7.99 5.13 -15.90
CA GLN A 191 6.97 5.43 -16.90
C GLN A 191 7.14 6.81 -17.54
N PHE A 192 7.69 7.77 -16.79
CA PHE A 192 7.88 9.16 -17.23
C PHE A 192 9.33 9.61 -17.02
N PRO A 193 10.32 8.98 -17.68
CA PRO A 193 11.73 9.34 -17.54
C PRO A 193 12.05 10.77 -17.99
N GLN A 194 11.19 11.38 -18.81
CA GLN A 194 11.31 12.76 -19.29
C GLN A 194 10.92 13.82 -18.25
N ALA A 195 10.22 13.44 -17.18
CA ALA A 195 9.89 14.37 -16.12
C ALA A 195 11.18 14.88 -15.46
N GLN A 196 11.31 16.20 -15.30
CA GLN A 196 12.47 16.78 -14.61
C GLN A 196 12.57 16.31 -13.17
N ARG A 197 11.42 16.18 -12.49
CA ARG A 197 11.35 15.75 -11.10
C ARG A 197 10.11 14.91 -10.85
N ILE A 198 10.25 13.87 -10.04
CA ILE A 198 9.14 13.09 -9.50
C ILE A 198 9.31 13.01 -7.99
N VAL A 199 8.31 13.47 -7.24
CA VAL A 199 8.32 13.57 -5.78
C VAL A 199 7.21 12.70 -5.20
N GLY A 200 7.54 11.83 -4.26
CA GLY A 200 6.56 11.12 -3.45
C GLY A 200 6.31 11.87 -2.14
N LEU A 201 5.03 12.07 -1.80
CA LEU A 201 4.61 12.68 -0.55
C LEU A 201 3.68 11.72 0.19
N ASP A 202 3.90 11.55 1.48
CA ASP A 202 2.99 10.84 2.38
C ASP A 202 2.95 11.57 3.72
N LEU A 203 1.81 11.50 4.39
CA LEU A 203 1.64 12.07 5.72
C LEU A 203 2.34 11.23 6.79
N SER A 204 2.58 9.94 6.54
CA SER A 204 3.28 9.07 7.49
C SER A 204 4.80 9.15 7.32
N PRO A 205 5.54 9.60 8.34
CA PRO A 205 6.99 9.51 8.33
C PRO A 205 7.48 8.06 8.32
N HIS A 206 6.70 7.09 8.82
CA HIS A 206 7.04 5.67 8.74
C HIS A 206 7.09 5.21 7.28
N MET A 207 6.09 5.60 6.49
CA MET A 207 6.01 5.29 5.06
C MET A 207 7.18 5.91 4.29
N ILE A 208 7.48 7.18 4.57
CA ILE A 208 8.61 7.89 3.95
C ILE A 208 9.96 7.28 4.34
N ALA A 209 10.16 6.92 5.60
CA ALA A 209 11.38 6.27 6.07
C ALA A 209 11.62 4.93 5.34
N VAL A 210 10.58 4.09 5.24
CA VAL A 210 10.67 2.83 4.51
C VAL A 210 10.85 3.07 3.00
N ALA A 211 10.19 4.06 2.40
CA ALA A 211 10.38 4.42 0.99
C ALA A 211 11.84 4.77 0.68
N ARG A 212 12.47 5.59 1.52
CA ARG A 212 13.88 5.96 1.41
C ARG A 212 14.80 4.75 1.56
N ALA A 213 14.56 3.90 2.56
CA ALA A 213 15.34 2.69 2.77
C ALA A 213 15.28 1.75 1.56
N LEU A 214 14.08 1.47 1.03
CA LEU A 214 13.89 0.64 -0.15
C LEU A 214 14.55 1.22 -1.40
N GLN A 215 14.49 2.54 -1.58
CA GLN A 215 15.19 3.21 -2.67
C GLN A 215 16.72 3.06 -2.56
N SER A 216 17.26 3.23 -1.35
CA SER A 216 18.70 3.08 -1.09
C SER A 216 19.18 1.65 -1.32
N LEU A 217 18.42 0.65 -0.85
CA LEU A 217 18.73 -0.77 -1.08
C LEU A 217 18.72 -1.11 -2.57
N ALA A 218 17.70 -0.67 -3.32
CA ALA A 218 17.63 -0.91 -4.76
C ALA A 218 18.81 -0.28 -5.54
N ARG A 219 19.34 0.86 -5.07
CA ARG A 219 20.54 1.49 -5.65
C ARG A 219 21.81 0.70 -5.33
N ALA A 220 21.93 0.17 -4.11
CA ALA A 220 23.06 -0.65 -3.71
C ALA A 220 23.11 -1.96 -4.51
N ASP A 221 21.96 -2.61 -4.73
CA ASP A 221 21.85 -3.85 -5.49
C ASP A 221 22.06 -3.64 -7.00
N GLY A 222 21.67 -2.46 -7.53
CA GLY A 222 21.83 -2.09 -8.95
C GLY A 222 23.21 -1.51 -9.32
N GLY A 223 24.06 -1.18 -8.35
CA GLY A 223 25.34 -0.49 -8.54
C GLY A 223 26.52 -1.36 -9.00
N GLY A 224 26.29 -2.65 -9.30
CA GLY A 224 27.34 -3.61 -9.66
C GLY A 224 27.78 -3.62 -11.12
N ASN A 225 27.07 -3.00 -12.07
CA ASN A 225 27.53 -2.92 -13.46
C ASN A 225 26.82 -1.83 -14.28
N GLY A 226 27.57 -0.91 -14.88
CA GLY A 226 27.09 -0.01 -15.94
C GLY A 226 27.06 1.47 -15.55
N GLY A 227 28.12 2.19 -15.90
CA GLY A 227 28.16 3.65 -15.82
C GLY A 227 27.18 4.34 -16.77
N GLY A 228 26.64 5.48 -16.33
CA GLY A 228 25.94 6.43 -17.18
C GLY A 228 24.82 7.20 -16.48
N GLY A 229 25.04 8.49 -16.23
CA GLY A 229 23.97 9.49 -16.08
C GLY A 229 23.42 9.68 -14.67
N GLY A 230 24.01 10.63 -13.93
CA GLY A 230 23.52 11.06 -12.63
C GLY A 230 22.13 11.71 -12.68
N ALA A 231 21.28 11.32 -11.74
CA ALA A 231 20.14 12.10 -11.29
C ALA A 231 20.11 12.01 -9.76
N GLN A 232 20.59 13.05 -9.09
CA GLN A 232 20.35 13.26 -7.66
C GLN A 232 18.87 13.64 -7.49
N LYS A 233 18.19 12.96 -6.55
CA LYS A 233 16.80 13.20 -6.20
C LYS A 233 16.74 13.53 -4.70
N GLU A 234 16.32 14.76 -4.39
CA GLU A 234 15.86 15.20 -3.06
C GLU A 234 14.36 14.88 -2.89
#